data_AF-A0A326QG00-F1
#
_entry.id   AF-A0A326QG00-F1
#
_cell.length_a   1.000
_cell.length_b   1.000
_cell.length_c   1.000
_cell.angle_alpha   90.00
_cell.angle_beta   90.00
_cell.angle_gamma   90.00
#
_symmetry.space_group_name_H-M   'P 1'
#
loop_
_entity.id
_entity.type
_entity.pdbx_description
1 polymer ?
#
loop_
_entity_poly.entity_id
_entity_poly.type
_entity_poly.pdbx_seq_one_letter_code
_entity_poly.pdbx_strand_id
1 'polypeptide(L)'
;MATRQTSASGRPKSPRIQVVLPEELCERLAAVAEAESRTVSNMAKVLIQQGLDRLDQPPPELPPERPRDARSQRQLRTDQFRQALERQQRNGPGRLRGAPRRLRLYRPAS
;
A
#
# COMPACT_ATOMS: atom_id res chain seq x y z
N MET A 1 44.16 11.25 -5.58
CA MET A 1 43.86 10.80 -4.19
C MET A 1 42.54 11.43 -3.75
N ALA A 2 41.51 10.63 -3.45
CA ALA A 2 40.20 11.14 -3.05
C ALA A 2 40.12 11.25 -1.52
N THR A 3 40.12 12.47 -0.99
CA THR A 3 39.96 12.75 0.44
C THR A 3 38.50 12.48 0.83
N ARG A 4 38.24 11.33 1.46
CA ARG A 4 36.91 11.04 2.03
C ARG A 4 36.72 11.92 3.26
N GLN A 5 35.76 12.84 3.22
CA GLN A 5 35.38 13.64 4.39
C GLN A 5 34.95 12.71 5.54
N THR A 6 35.81 12.52 6.53
CA THR A 6 35.48 11.86 7.79
C THR A 6 34.74 12.84 8.68
N SER A 7 33.71 12.38 9.42
CA SER A 7 33.12 13.19 10.49
C SER A 7 34.13 13.38 11.64
N ALA A 8 33.85 14.31 12.57
CA ALA A 8 34.69 14.54 13.75
C ALA A 8 34.90 13.29 14.63
N SER A 9 34.07 12.25 14.45
CA SER A 9 34.19 10.95 15.13
C SER A 9 34.86 9.85 14.28
N GLY A 10 35.40 10.18 13.09
CA GLY A 10 36.02 9.23 12.17
C GLY A 10 35.04 8.33 11.41
N ARG A 11 33.75 8.35 11.75
CA ARG A 11 32.71 7.57 11.04
C ARG A 11 32.27 8.27 9.76
N PRO A 12 31.93 7.53 8.69
CA PRO A 12 31.32 8.11 7.50
C PRO A 12 29.95 8.71 7.87
N LYS A 13 29.63 9.89 7.33
CA LYS A 13 28.31 10.50 7.51
C LYS A 13 27.26 9.64 6.80
N SER A 14 26.11 9.44 7.42
CA SER A 14 24.98 8.76 6.77
C SER A 14 24.56 9.52 5.50
N PRO A 15 24.16 8.81 4.43
CA PRO A 15 23.70 9.45 3.20
C PRO A 15 22.47 10.32 3.47
N ARG A 16 22.41 11.49 2.83
CA ARG A 16 21.25 12.37 2.88
C ARG A 16 20.24 11.93 1.82
N ILE A 17 19.01 11.70 2.24
CA ILE A 17 17.91 11.32 1.35
C ILE A 17 17.04 12.56 1.12
N GLN A 18 16.73 12.83 -0.13
CA GLN A 18 15.75 13.85 -0.54
C GLN A 18 14.60 13.13 -1.22
N VAL A 19 13.37 13.56 -0.96
CA VAL A 19 12.16 12.98 -1.51
C VAL A 19 11.28 14.06 -2.09
N VAL A 20 10.61 13.77 -3.20
CA VAL A 20 9.57 14.61 -3.78
C VAL A 20 8.24 14.04 -3.33
N LEU A 21 7.44 14.85 -2.64
CA LEU A 21 6.14 14.45 -2.10
C LEU A 21 5.02 15.19 -2.83
N PRO A 22 3.85 14.57 -3.03
CA PRO A 22 2.63 15.30 -3.38
C PRO A 22 2.30 16.37 -2.35
N GLU A 23 1.69 17.47 -2.80
CA GLU A 23 1.35 18.64 -1.96
C GLU A 23 0.47 18.24 -0.77
N GLU A 24 -0.62 17.52 -1.03
CA GLU A 24 -1.55 17.04 0.01
C GLU A 24 -0.82 16.23 1.11
N LEU A 25 0.16 15.40 0.74
CA LEU A 25 0.91 14.62 1.71
C LEU A 25 1.85 15.50 2.54
N CYS A 26 2.46 16.51 1.92
CA CYS A 26 3.30 17.48 2.62
C CYS A 26 2.49 18.28 3.64
N GLU A 27 1.29 18.74 3.28
CA GLU A 27 0.38 19.47 4.17
C GLU A 27 -0.04 18.63 5.38
N ARG A 28 -0.45 17.38 5.14
CA ARG A 28 -0.81 16.46 6.22
C ARG A 28 0.37 16.20 7.17
N LEU A 29 1.58 16.04 6.62
CA LEU A 29 2.78 15.85 7.42
C LEU A 29 3.12 17.11 8.23
N ALA A 30 2.94 18.30 7.66
CA ALA A 30 3.15 19.57 8.34
C ALA A 30 2.19 19.76 9.52
N ALA A 31 0.90 19.46 9.34
CA ALA A 31 -0.10 19.54 10.40
C ALA A 31 0.23 18.62 11.59
N VAL A 32 0.67 17.39 11.31
CA VAL A 32 1.11 16.44 12.37
C VAL A 32 2.38 16.93 13.06
N ALA A 33 3.33 17.48 12.30
CA ALA A 33 4.57 18.02 12.85
C ALA A 33 4.32 19.22 13.78
N GLU A 34 3.42 20.14 13.39
CA GLU A 34 3.00 21.28 14.18
C GLU A 34 2.33 20.85 15.49
N ALA A 35 1.38 19.90 15.42
CA ALA A 35 0.69 19.36 16.58
C ALA A 35 1.66 18.72 17.62
N GLU A 36 2.76 18.11 17.15
CA GLU A 36 3.78 17.54 18.02
C GLU A 36 4.97 18.47 18.32
N SER A 37 4.91 19.75 17.90
CA SER A 37 6.00 20.73 18.06
C SER A 37 7.35 20.22 17.51
N ARG A 38 7.32 19.58 16.34
CA ARG A 38 8.48 19.00 15.65
C ARG A 38 8.62 19.59 14.25
N THR A 39 9.82 19.49 13.66
CA THR A 39 10.01 19.83 12.24
C THR A 39 9.44 18.73 11.34
N VAL A 40 9.01 19.10 10.13
CA VAL A 40 8.49 18.18 9.11
C VAL A 40 9.46 17.03 8.84
N SER A 41 10.76 17.32 8.70
CA SER A 41 11.79 16.30 8.46
C SER A 41 11.96 15.33 9.64
N ASN A 42 11.88 15.83 10.88
CA ASN A 42 11.93 14.98 12.06
C ASN A 42 10.68 14.12 12.18
N MET A 43 9.50 14.69 11.89
CA MET A 43 8.25 13.94 11.86
C MET A 43 8.28 12.83 10.82
N ALA A 44 8.72 13.13 9.59
CA ALA A 44 8.92 12.14 8.54
C ALA A 44 9.82 10.99 9.01
N LYS A 45 10.95 11.32 9.62
CA LYS A 45 11.88 10.31 10.16
C LYS A 45 11.19 9.41 11.19
N VAL A 46 10.46 9.98 12.15
CA VAL A 46 9.75 9.22 13.20
C VAL A 46 8.70 8.31 12.58
N LEU A 47 7.87 8.82 11.67
CA LEU A 47 6.82 8.02 11.02
C LEU A 47 7.40 6.90 10.14
N ILE A 48 8.52 7.15 9.46
CA ILE A 48 9.23 6.12 8.69
C ILE A 48 9.75 5.03 9.65
N GLN A 49 10.39 5.40 10.76
CA GLN A 49 10.90 4.44 11.73
C GLN A 49 9.76 3.59 12.32
N GLN A 50 8.67 4.22 12.76
CA GLN A 50 7.50 3.50 13.26
C GLN A 50 6.88 2.58 12.20
N GLY A 51 6.88 3.01 10.94
CA GLY A 51 6.43 2.19 9.82
C GLY A 51 7.29 0.94 9.63
N LEU A 52 8.61 1.07 9.72
CA LEU A 52 9.55 -0.06 9.66
C LEU A 52 9.35 -1.01 10.85
N ASP A 53 9.28 -0.48 12.07
CA ASP A 53 9.08 -1.28 13.27
C ASP A 53 7.77 -2.10 13.17
N ARG A 54 6.69 -1.52 12.63
CA ARG A 54 5.42 -2.23 12.40
C ARG A 54 5.51 -3.31 11.33
N LEU A 55 6.37 -3.15 10.34
CA LEU A 55 6.60 -4.16 9.29
C LEU A 55 7.48 -5.30 9.79
N ASP A 56 8.44 -5.00 10.66
CA ASP A 56 9.35 -5.97 11.27
C ASP A 56 8.67 -6.79 12.38
N GLN A 57 7.57 -6.28 12.97
CA GLN A 57 6.80 -7.08 13.91
C GLN A 57 6.20 -8.31 13.23
N PRO A 58 6.49 -9.53 13.74
CA PRO A 58 5.84 -10.74 13.27
C PRO A 58 4.33 -10.57 13.43
N PRO A 59 3.54 -11.21 12.55
CA PRO A 59 2.09 -11.23 12.67
C PRO A 59 1.66 -11.30 14.14
N PRO A 60 0.72 -10.53 14.74
CA PRO A 60 0.30 -10.88 16.10
C PRO A 60 -0.04 -12.36 16.10
N GLU A 61 0.59 -13.12 17.00
CA GLU A 61 0.43 -14.55 17.14
C GLU A 61 -1.05 -14.81 17.42
N LEU A 62 -1.82 -14.98 16.35
CA LEU A 62 -3.03 -15.74 16.42
C LEU A 62 -2.61 -17.15 16.88
N PRO A 63 -3.44 -17.82 17.70
CA PRO A 63 -3.18 -19.19 18.13
C PRO A 63 -2.81 -20.06 16.90
N PRO A 64 -2.04 -21.16 17.09
CA PRO A 64 -1.29 -21.82 16.02
C PRO A 64 -2.23 -22.49 15.01
N GLU A 65 -2.79 -21.70 14.11
CA GLU A 65 -3.47 -22.15 12.90
C GLU A 65 -3.25 -21.12 11.79
N ARG A 66 -2.13 -21.33 11.09
CA ARG A 66 -1.96 -21.33 9.63
C ARG A 66 -0.76 -20.49 9.17
N PRO A 67 0.09 -21.05 8.29
CA PRO A 67 1.27 -20.37 7.78
C PRO A 67 0.88 -19.12 6.99
N ARG A 68 1.42 -17.97 7.41
CA ARG A 68 1.30 -16.68 6.72
C ARG A 68 2.25 -16.65 5.52
N ASP A 69 2.05 -17.54 4.56
CA ASP A 69 2.63 -17.37 3.23
C ASP A 69 1.80 -16.31 2.49
N ALA A 70 2.47 -15.43 1.73
CA ALA A 70 1.79 -14.52 0.79
C ALA A 70 0.88 -15.29 -0.19
N ARG A 71 1.19 -16.57 -0.44
CA ARG A 71 0.34 -17.53 -1.17
C ARG A 71 -0.94 -17.85 -0.41
N SER A 72 -0.87 -18.13 0.89
CA SER A 72 -2.03 -18.42 1.75
C SER A 72 -2.97 -17.22 1.87
N GLN A 73 -2.44 -16.00 1.99
CA GLN A 73 -3.28 -14.79 1.99
C GLN A 73 -3.95 -14.55 0.62
N ARG A 74 -3.22 -14.78 -0.47
CA ARG A 74 -3.79 -14.69 -1.83
C ARG A 74 -4.86 -15.77 -2.05
N GLN A 75 -4.66 -16.98 -1.53
CA GLN A 75 -5.64 -18.07 -1.55
C GLN A 75 -6.89 -17.71 -0.75
N LEU A 76 -6.75 -17.22 0.48
CA LEU A 76 -7.88 -16.78 1.30
C LEU A 76 -8.72 -15.69 0.61
N ARG A 77 -8.08 -14.70 -0.02
CA ARG A 77 -8.78 -13.68 -0.81
C ARG A 77 -9.50 -14.27 -2.02
N THR A 78 -8.87 -15.24 -2.69
CA THR A 78 -9.46 -15.93 -3.85
C THR A 78 -10.65 -16.79 -3.44
N ASP A 79 -10.57 -17.48 -2.30
CA ASP A 79 -11.64 -18.32 -1.77
C ASP A 79 -12.83 -17.48 -1.29
N GLN A 80 -12.58 -16.35 -0.63
CA GLN A 80 -13.63 -15.39 -0.28
C GLN A 80 -14.34 -14.83 -1.52
N PHE A 81 -13.58 -14.49 -2.57
CA PHE A 81 -14.13 -14.03 -3.84
C PHE A 81 -14.98 -15.11 -4.53
N ARG A 82 -14.51 -16.37 -4.56
CA ARG A 82 -15.26 -17.51 -5.10
C ARG A 82 -16.58 -17.72 -4.35
N GLN A 83 -16.55 -17.70 -3.02
CA GLN A 83 -17.75 -17.85 -2.18
C GLN A 83 -18.76 -16.73 -2.43
N ALA A 84 -18.33 -15.49 -2.60
CA ALA A 84 -19.22 -14.38 -2.94
C ALA A 84 -19.91 -14.60 -4.29
N LEU A 85 -19.16 -15.08 -5.29
CA LEU A 85 -19.66 -15.39 -6.63
C LEU A 85 -20.67 -16.55 -6.63
N GLU A 86 -20.39 -17.62 -5.87
CA GLU A 86 -21.32 -18.75 -5.71
C GLU A 86 -22.62 -18.33 -5.00
N ARG A 87 -22.55 -17.49 -3.97
CA ARG A 87 -23.73 -16.93 -3.30
C ARG A 87 -24.56 -16.07 -4.26
N GLN A 88 -23.90 -15.27 -5.10
CA GLN A 88 -24.55 -14.46 -6.11
C GLN A 88 -25.21 -15.31 -7.21
N GLN A 89 -24.60 -16.43 -7.60
CA GLN A 89 -25.20 -17.37 -8.55
C GLN A 89 -26.40 -18.13 -7.97
N ARG A 90 -26.36 -18.49 -6.68
CA ARG A 90 -27.46 -19.18 -5.97
C ARG A 90 -28.72 -18.31 -5.83
N ASN A 91 -28.54 -17.00 -5.70
CA ASN A 91 -29.66 -16.04 -5.66
C ASN A 91 -30.19 -15.67 -7.06
N GLY A 92 -29.74 -16.38 -8.10
CA GLY A 92 -30.10 -16.18 -9.49
C GLY A 92 -29.28 -15.06 -10.15
N PRO A 93 -28.76 -15.25 -11.39
CA PRO A 93 -28.10 -14.18 -12.12
C PRO A 93 -29.15 -13.15 -12.52
N GLY A 94 -29.36 -12.15 -11.66
CA GLY A 94 -30.15 -10.98 -11.97
C GLY A 94 -29.57 -10.34 -13.22
N ARG A 95 -30.29 -10.47 -14.34
CA ARG A 95 -29.91 -9.80 -15.60
C ARG A 95 -29.60 -8.35 -15.26
N LEU A 96 -28.42 -7.86 -15.65
CA LEU A 96 -28.10 -6.45 -15.63
C LEU A 96 -29.22 -5.71 -16.39
N ARG A 97 -30.15 -5.13 -15.63
CA ARG A 97 -31.34 -4.45 -16.15
C ARG A 97 -30.82 -3.18 -16.82
N GLY A 98 -30.75 -3.18 -18.15
CA GLY A 98 -30.28 -2.04 -18.94
C GLY A 98 -29.02 -2.27 -19.79
N ALA A 99 -28.43 -3.47 -19.81
CA ALA A 99 -27.35 -3.74 -20.77
C ALA A 99 -27.94 -3.80 -22.20
N PRO A 100 -27.47 -2.97 -23.15
CA PRO A 100 -28.04 -2.93 -24.50
C PRO A 100 -27.88 -4.30 -25.19
N ARG A 101 -29.00 -4.83 -25.70
CA ARG A 101 -29.02 -6.04 -26.51
C ARG A 101 -28.32 -5.75 -27.83
N ARG A 102 -27.09 -6.25 -27.98
CA ARG A 102 -26.29 -6.31 -29.22
C ARG A 102 -26.32 -5.04 -30.09
N LEU A 103 -25.24 -4.27 -30.05
CA LEU A 103 -24.96 -3.29 -31.09
C LEU A 103 -24.71 -4.02 -32.42
N ARG A 104 -25.61 -3.84 -33.39
CA ARG A 104 -25.38 -4.24 -34.78
C ARG A 104 -24.49 -3.18 -35.42
N LEU A 105 -23.23 -3.51 -35.69
CA LEU A 105 -22.35 -2.67 -36.48
C LEU A 105 -22.84 -2.69 -37.94
N TYR A 106 -22.98 -1.50 -38.53
CA TYR A 106 -23.39 -1.33 -39.92
C TYR A 106 -22.33 -1.94 -40.84
N ARG A 107 -22.75 -2.82 -41.75
CA ARG A 107 -21.90 -3.37 -42.81
C ARG A 107 -22.31 -2.68 -44.12
N PRO A 108 -21.47 -1.82 -44.71
CA PRO A 108 -21.73 -1.27 -46.03
C PRO A 108 -21.70 -2.38 -47.09
N ALA A 109 -22.66 -2.34 -48.02
CA ALA A 109 -22.66 -3.21 -49.18
C ALA A 109 -21.68 -2.66 -50.22
N SER A 110 -20.78 -3.52 -50.68
CA SER A 110 -19.93 -3.33 -51.86
C SER A 110 -20.74 -3.45 -53.14
#